data_AF-A0A2K8XD12-F1
#
_entry.id   AF-A0A2K8XD12-F1
#
_cell.length_a   1.000
_cell.length_b   1.000
_cell.length_c   1.000
_cell.angle_alpha   90.00
_cell.angle_beta   90.00
_cell.angle_gamma   90.00
#
_symmetry.space_group_name_H-M   'P 1'
#
loop_
_entity.id
_entity.type
_entity.pdbx_description
1 polymer ?
#
loop_
_entity_poly.entity_id
_entity_poly.type
_entity_poly.pdbx_seq_one_letter_code
_entity_poly.pdbx_strand_id
1 'polypeptide(L)'
;MERKIIITDDGSTTIHIPEWNEQYHSTHGAIQEAKHVYLEHGLAYFCASEGYMKQSQISILEIGFGTGLNAFLTAIKAKELNLNCNYVGVEGFPISKEELKALNYSEVLKHENTFNAIHDSEWESSFTISENFNLKKQQKQFSGITDKNKFDIVYFDAFGPRVQPELWTEAIFKSMYEAMKPNGVLVTYCAQGHARRAMISVGFTVEKVKGPPGKRHMLRAVKL
;
A
#
# COMPACT_ATOMS: atom_id res chain seq x y z
N MET A 1 8.63 -14.05 -17.01
CA MET A 1 7.88 -12.83 -17.33
C MET A 1 8.89 -11.71 -17.39
N GLU A 2 8.96 -11.00 -18.51
CA GLU A 2 9.88 -9.89 -18.68
C GLU A 2 9.45 -8.72 -17.79
N ARG A 3 10.41 -8.07 -17.13
CA ARG A 3 10.19 -6.90 -16.28
C ARG A 3 11.15 -5.80 -16.69
N LYS A 4 10.64 -4.63 -17.08
CA LYS A 4 11.41 -3.49 -17.60
C LYS A 4 11.31 -2.31 -16.66
N ILE A 5 12.43 -1.70 -16.33
CA ILE A 5 12.43 -0.44 -15.60
C ILE A 5 12.15 0.70 -16.57
N ILE A 6 11.20 1.56 -16.22
CA ILE A 6 10.90 2.78 -16.96
C ILE A 6 10.86 3.97 -16.00
N ILE A 7 11.20 5.15 -16.50
CA ILE A 7 11.10 6.41 -15.76
C ILE A 7 9.68 6.96 -15.92
N THR A 8 9.10 7.42 -14.81
CA THR A 8 7.76 8.04 -14.74
C THR A 8 7.86 9.57 -14.78
N ASP A 9 6.74 10.27 -14.98
CA ASP A 9 6.72 11.72 -15.14
C ASP A 9 7.24 12.51 -13.92
N ASP A 10 7.22 11.92 -12.72
CA ASP A 10 7.77 12.54 -11.50
C ASP A 10 9.27 12.26 -11.28
N GLY A 11 9.92 11.61 -12.25
CA GLY A 11 11.35 11.25 -12.21
C GLY A 11 11.65 9.96 -11.45
N SER A 12 10.67 9.34 -10.79
CA SER A 12 10.84 8.02 -10.17
C SER A 12 10.70 6.89 -11.19
N THR A 13 11.26 5.73 -10.88
CA THR A 13 11.14 4.53 -11.72
C THR A 13 9.93 3.67 -11.38
N THR A 14 9.40 2.93 -12.34
CA THR A 14 8.43 1.84 -12.11
C THR A 14 8.84 0.59 -12.89
N ILE A 15 8.36 -0.57 -12.47
CA ILE A 15 8.54 -1.84 -13.18
C ILE A 15 7.34 -2.03 -14.11
N HIS A 16 7.59 -2.13 -15.40
CA HIS A 16 6.61 -2.48 -16.43
C HIS A 16 6.69 -3.97 -16.77
N ILE A 17 5.52 -4.61 -16.86
CA ILE A 17 5.32 -5.99 -17.28
C ILE A 17 4.66 -5.96 -18.68
N PRO A 18 5.44 -6.08 -19.77
CA PRO A 18 4.92 -5.94 -21.13
C PRO A 18 3.81 -6.92 -21.47
N GLU A 19 3.91 -8.16 -21.00
CA GLU A 19 2.93 -9.22 -21.27
C GLU A 19 1.55 -8.90 -20.68
N TRP A 20 1.50 -8.11 -19.60
CA TRP A 20 0.26 -7.65 -18.98
C TRP A 20 -0.16 -6.27 -19.45
N ASN A 21 0.74 -5.55 -20.13
CA ASN A 21 0.61 -4.12 -20.38
C ASN A 21 0.23 -3.38 -19.08
N GLU A 22 0.98 -3.65 -18.01
CA GLU A 22 0.71 -3.17 -16.66
C GLU A 22 2.00 -2.81 -15.95
N GLN A 23 1.94 -1.82 -15.07
CA GLN A 23 3.08 -1.35 -14.28
C GLN A 23 2.81 -1.57 -12.80
N TYR A 24 3.87 -1.66 -11.99
CA TYR A 24 3.76 -1.68 -10.53
C TYR A 24 3.17 -0.38 -9.98
N HIS A 25 3.54 0.74 -10.61
CA HIS A 25 3.07 2.10 -10.29
C HIS A 25 2.79 2.90 -11.57
N SER A 26 1.93 3.91 -11.50
CA SER A 26 1.55 4.78 -12.62
C SER A 26 2.75 5.42 -13.32
N THR A 27 2.68 5.49 -14.65
CA THR A 27 3.64 6.23 -15.47
C THR A 27 3.59 7.75 -15.25
N HIS A 28 2.51 8.28 -14.66
CA HIS A 28 2.37 9.70 -14.32
C HIS A 28 3.16 10.08 -13.05
N GLY A 29 3.80 9.12 -12.39
CA GLY A 29 4.62 9.36 -11.20
C GLY A 29 4.36 8.32 -10.12
N ALA A 30 5.32 7.43 -9.86
CA ALA A 30 5.15 6.39 -8.85
C ALA A 30 5.11 6.98 -7.43
N ILE A 31 6.02 7.91 -7.12
CA ILE A 31 6.07 8.59 -5.82
C ILE A 31 4.84 9.48 -5.64
N GLN A 32 4.42 10.19 -6.69
CA GLN A 32 3.26 11.08 -6.63
C GLN A 32 1.94 10.30 -6.43
N GLU A 33 1.75 9.18 -7.14
CA GLU A 33 0.60 8.29 -6.92
C GLU A 33 0.60 7.77 -5.48
N ALA A 34 1.72 7.22 -4.99
CA ALA A 34 1.80 6.65 -3.66
C ALA A 34 1.54 7.68 -2.55
N LYS A 35 2.08 8.90 -2.69
CA LYS A 35 1.80 10.02 -1.78
C LYS A 35 0.31 10.39 -1.76
N HIS A 36 -0.31 10.50 -2.94
CA HIS A 36 -1.72 10.88 -3.07
C HIS A 36 -2.65 9.79 -2.52
N VAL A 37 -2.48 8.56 -2.99
CA VAL A 37 -3.40 7.45 -2.67
C VAL A 37 -3.22 7.00 -1.22
N TYR A 38 -2.00 6.68 -0.81
CA TYR A 38 -1.76 5.97 0.43
C TYR A 38 -1.46 6.92 1.61
N LEU A 39 -0.60 7.93 1.40
CA LEU A 39 -0.28 8.86 2.49
C LEU A 39 -1.39 9.89 2.72
N GLU A 40 -1.88 10.57 1.69
CA GLU A 40 -2.90 11.62 1.85
C GLU A 40 -4.28 11.01 2.13
N HIS A 41 -4.76 10.12 1.23
CA HIS A 41 -6.10 9.56 1.37
C HIS A 41 -6.20 8.35 2.30
N GLY A 42 -5.08 7.76 2.72
CA GLY A 42 -5.02 6.71 3.75
C GLY A 42 -4.55 7.25 5.10
N LEU A 43 -3.25 7.38 5.28
CA LEU A 43 -2.62 7.75 6.56
C LEU A 43 -3.11 9.07 7.13
N ALA A 44 -3.03 10.16 6.36
CA ALA A 44 -3.39 11.49 6.82
C ALA A 44 -4.90 11.58 7.09
N TYR A 45 -5.73 10.95 6.25
CA TYR A 45 -7.16 10.84 6.50
C TYR A 45 -7.47 10.13 7.81
N PHE A 46 -6.84 8.98 8.09
CA PHE A 46 -7.01 8.28 9.36
C PHE A 46 -6.55 9.13 10.55
N CYS A 47 -5.38 9.75 10.46
CA CYS A 47 -4.86 10.63 11.52
C CYS A 47 -5.70 11.89 11.76
N ALA A 48 -6.54 12.29 10.80
CA ALA A 48 -7.47 13.42 10.94
C ALA A 48 -8.87 12.99 11.44
N SER A 49 -9.12 11.68 11.61
CA SER A 49 -10.40 11.17 12.09
C SER A 49 -10.59 11.43 13.60
N GLU A 50 -11.85 11.60 14.04
CA GLU A 50 -12.17 11.92 15.44
C GLU A 50 -11.71 10.85 16.44
N GLY A 51 -11.55 9.61 16.01
CA GLY A 51 -11.09 8.49 16.84
C GLY A 51 -9.57 8.39 17.00
N TYR A 52 -8.80 9.15 16.22
CA TYR A 52 -7.35 9.09 16.29
C TYR A 52 -6.81 9.93 17.47
N MET A 53 -6.07 9.26 18.35
CA MET A 53 -5.34 9.93 19.43
C MET A 53 -3.89 10.12 19.03
N LYS A 54 -3.39 11.36 19.12
CA LYS A 54 -1.99 11.66 18.85
C LYS A 54 -1.07 10.79 19.72
N GLN A 55 0.01 10.27 19.14
CA GLN A 55 0.96 9.33 19.76
C GLN A 55 0.43 7.90 19.99
N SER A 56 -0.78 7.58 19.54
CA SER A 56 -1.23 6.18 19.47
C SER A 56 -0.41 5.40 18.43
N GLN A 57 -0.27 4.10 18.67
CA GLN A 57 0.34 3.18 17.72
C GLN A 57 -0.66 2.84 16.62
N ILE A 58 -0.30 3.14 15.37
CA ILE A 58 -1.08 2.82 14.17
C ILE A 58 -0.59 1.50 13.60
N SER A 59 -1.52 0.62 13.23
CA SER A 59 -1.22 -0.62 12.52
C SER A 59 -1.68 -0.54 11.07
N ILE A 60 -0.76 -0.73 10.12
CA ILE A 60 -1.03 -0.69 8.67
C ILE A 60 -0.81 -2.08 8.07
N LEU A 61 -1.74 -2.50 7.22
CA LEU A 61 -1.59 -3.66 6.34
C LEU A 61 -1.49 -3.17 4.89
N GLU A 62 -0.46 -3.59 4.18
CA GLU A 62 -0.33 -3.42 2.74
C GLU A 62 -0.54 -4.74 2.01
N ILE A 63 -1.42 -4.70 1.02
CA ILE A 63 -1.70 -5.79 0.10
C ILE A 63 -0.97 -5.49 -1.21
N GLY A 64 0.04 -6.28 -1.53
CA GLY A 64 0.93 -6.01 -2.66
C GLY A 64 2.12 -5.16 -2.24
N PHE A 65 3.02 -5.71 -1.41
CA PHE A 65 4.23 -4.99 -0.98
C PHE A 65 5.08 -4.54 -2.18
N GLY A 66 5.12 -5.34 -3.25
CA GLY A 66 5.74 -4.98 -4.53
C GLY A 66 7.16 -4.45 -4.39
N THR A 67 7.33 -3.18 -4.75
CA THR A 67 8.63 -2.48 -4.70
C THR A 67 8.95 -1.86 -3.33
N GLY A 68 8.11 -2.06 -2.32
CA GLY A 68 8.25 -1.47 -0.98
C GLY A 68 8.03 0.05 -0.92
N LEU A 69 7.51 0.67 -1.98
CA LEU A 69 7.43 2.13 -2.09
C LEU A 69 6.50 2.75 -1.03
N ASN A 70 5.32 2.16 -0.81
CA ASN A 70 4.37 2.70 0.16
C ASN A 70 4.90 2.55 1.59
N ALA A 71 5.52 1.41 1.92
CA ALA A 71 6.20 1.20 3.19
C ALA A 71 7.34 2.21 3.39
N PHE A 72 8.14 2.47 2.35
CA PHE A 72 9.25 3.42 2.40
C PHE A 72 8.77 4.86 2.65
N LEU A 73 7.78 5.32 1.89
CA LEU A 73 7.16 6.63 2.07
C LEU A 73 6.48 6.76 3.44
N THR A 74 5.84 5.70 3.92
CA THR A 74 5.21 5.68 5.24
C THR A 74 6.26 5.74 6.35
N ALA A 75 7.39 5.04 6.23
CA ALA A 75 8.47 5.10 7.21
C ALA A 75 9.10 6.50 7.32
N ILE A 76 9.32 7.17 6.18
CA ILE A 76 9.76 8.57 6.16
C ILE A 76 8.71 9.45 6.86
N LYS A 77 7.44 9.30 6.49
CA LYS A 77 6.36 10.14 7.03
C LYS A 77 6.11 9.91 8.53
N ALA A 78 6.25 8.67 8.98
CA ALA A 78 6.13 8.30 10.39
C ALA A 78 7.17 9.02 11.25
N LYS A 79 8.42 9.09 10.78
CA LYS A 79 9.48 9.84 11.45
C LYS A 79 9.20 11.36 11.46
N GLU A 80 8.80 11.94 10.34
CA GLU A 80 8.47 13.38 10.25
C GLU A 80 7.37 13.81 11.22
N LEU A 81 6.35 12.96 11.38
CA LEU A 81 5.18 13.25 12.20
C LEU A 81 5.28 12.69 13.63
N ASN A 82 6.38 12.01 13.97
CA ASN A 82 6.56 11.27 15.22
C ASN A 82 5.38 10.30 15.49
N LEU A 83 5.00 9.53 14.47
CA LEU A 83 3.90 8.55 14.49
C LEU A 83 4.43 7.15 14.70
N ASN A 84 4.01 6.48 15.77
CA ASN A 84 4.37 5.08 16.00
C ASN A 84 3.59 4.16 15.07
N CYS A 85 4.27 3.51 14.13
CA CYS A 85 3.66 2.69 13.08
C CYS A 85 4.17 1.25 13.13
N ASN A 86 3.24 0.30 13.21
CA ASN A 86 3.46 -1.11 12.92
C ASN A 86 2.96 -1.41 11.51
N TYR A 87 3.87 -1.71 10.61
CA TYR A 87 3.56 -1.95 9.21
C TYR A 87 3.70 -3.43 8.87
N VAL A 88 2.68 -4.00 8.22
CA VAL A 88 2.71 -5.36 7.68
C VAL A 88 2.53 -5.29 6.18
N GLY A 89 3.55 -5.69 5.41
CA GLY A 89 3.47 -5.84 3.97
C GLY A 89 3.25 -7.29 3.57
N VAL A 90 2.26 -7.58 2.73
CA VAL A 90 2.01 -8.92 2.20
C VAL A 90 2.30 -8.96 0.70
N GLU A 91 3.04 -9.96 0.26
CA GLU A 91 3.42 -10.16 -1.14
C GLU A 91 3.40 -11.64 -1.50
N GLY A 92 2.85 -11.98 -2.66
CA GLY A 92 2.90 -13.36 -3.17
C GLY A 92 4.23 -13.64 -3.88
N PHE A 93 4.75 -12.66 -4.60
CA PHE A 93 5.87 -12.82 -5.54
C PHE A 93 6.85 -11.63 -5.43
N PRO A 94 7.72 -11.62 -4.41
CA PRO A 94 8.70 -10.55 -4.21
C PRO A 94 9.56 -10.28 -5.44
N ILE A 95 9.89 -9.01 -5.68
CA ILE A 95 10.82 -8.62 -6.74
C ILE A 95 12.24 -9.12 -6.46
N SER A 96 13.04 -9.27 -7.50
CA SER A 96 14.44 -9.70 -7.36
C SER A 96 15.32 -8.58 -6.78
N LYS A 97 16.52 -8.94 -6.31
CA LYS A 97 17.51 -7.95 -5.85
C LYS A 97 18.00 -7.07 -7.00
N GLU A 98 18.06 -7.62 -8.21
CA GLU A 98 18.46 -6.90 -9.42
C GLU A 98 17.40 -5.86 -9.80
N GLU A 99 16.12 -6.23 -9.74
CA GLU A 99 15.00 -5.31 -9.99
C GLU A 99 15.00 -4.18 -8.96
N LEU A 100 15.17 -4.52 -7.68
CA LEU A 100 15.24 -3.54 -6.60
C LEU A 100 16.38 -2.52 -6.79
N LYS A 101 17.58 -2.99 -7.16
CA LYS A 101 18.75 -2.12 -7.40
C LYS A 101 18.56 -1.17 -8.58
N ALA A 102 17.68 -1.52 -9.51
CA ALA A 102 17.40 -0.70 -10.68
C ALA A 102 16.34 0.38 -10.39
N LEU A 103 15.73 0.38 -9.20
CA LEU A 103 14.81 1.43 -8.77
C LEU A 103 15.58 2.62 -8.18
N ASN A 104 15.10 3.84 -8.44
CA ASN A 104 15.78 5.08 -8.02
C ASN A 104 15.12 5.78 -6.81
N TYR A 105 14.22 5.12 -6.08
CA TYR A 105 13.44 5.78 -5.03
C TYR A 105 14.29 6.38 -3.92
N SER A 106 15.33 5.68 -3.48
CA SER A 106 16.24 6.15 -2.43
C SER A 106 17.04 7.39 -2.86
N GLU A 107 17.41 7.49 -4.13
CA GLU A 107 18.11 8.64 -4.73
C GLU A 107 17.18 9.86 -4.81
N VAL A 108 15.96 9.65 -5.34
CA VAL A 108 14.96 10.73 -5.49
C VAL A 108 14.52 11.27 -4.13
N LEU A 109 14.30 10.39 -3.15
CA LEU A 109 13.82 10.76 -1.81
C LEU A 109 14.95 11.08 -0.83
N LYS A 110 16.20 10.76 -1.15
CA LYS A 110 17.39 11.00 -0.29
C LYS A 110 17.31 10.32 1.08
N HIS A 111 16.77 9.10 1.11
CA HIS A 111 16.57 8.30 2.32
C HIS A 111 17.12 6.87 2.17
N GLU A 112 18.34 6.74 1.66
CA GLU A 112 19.01 5.45 1.39
C GLU A 112 19.02 4.49 2.59
N ASN A 113 19.37 4.96 3.79
CA ASN A 113 19.43 4.09 4.97
C ASN A 113 18.06 3.47 5.30
N THR A 114 16.98 4.23 5.19
CA THR A 114 15.62 3.73 5.43
C THR A 114 15.20 2.76 4.33
N PHE A 115 15.53 3.07 3.07
CA PHE A 115 15.26 2.18 1.95
C PHE A 115 15.97 0.84 2.10
N ASN A 116 17.27 0.86 2.41
CA ASN A 116 18.06 -0.34 2.60
C ASN A 116 17.55 -1.17 3.78
N ALA A 117 17.29 -0.53 4.94
CA ALA A 117 16.75 -1.23 6.11
C ALA A 117 15.42 -1.97 5.82
N ILE A 118 14.53 -1.37 5.03
CA ILE A 118 13.28 -2.02 4.61
C ILE A 118 13.56 -3.26 3.75
N HIS A 119 14.49 -3.17 2.80
CA HIS A 119 14.73 -4.25 1.85
C HIS A 119 15.64 -5.35 2.40
N ASP A 120 16.56 -5.00 3.30
CA ASP A 120 17.46 -5.93 3.99
C ASP A 120 16.75 -6.70 5.13
N SER A 121 15.61 -6.20 5.62
CA SER A 121 14.80 -6.93 6.62
C SER A 121 14.35 -8.29 6.08
N GLU A 122 14.38 -9.32 6.93
CA GLU A 122 13.97 -10.66 6.54
C GLU A 122 12.44 -10.77 6.42
N TRP A 123 11.99 -11.70 5.56
CA TRP A 123 10.58 -12.09 5.51
C TRP A 123 10.19 -12.86 6.76
N GLU A 124 8.90 -12.79 7.12
CA GLU A 124 8.25 -13.44 8.27
C GLU A 124 8.68 -12.97 9.67
N SER A 125 9.67 -12.08 9.76
CA SER A 125 10.18 -11.50 10.99
C SER A 125 9.83 -10.01 11.11
N SER A 126 9.71 -9.52 12.34
CA SER A 126 9.48 -8.10 12.62
C SER A 126 10.81 -7.38 12.84
N PHE A 127 10.99 -6.23 12.21
CA PHE A 127 12.20 -5.40 12.31
C PHE A 127 11.86 -3.95 12.63
N THR A 128 12.66 -3.34 13.50
CA THR A 128 12.61 -1.91 13.75
C THR A 128 13.44 -1.19 12.70
N ILE A 129 12.77 -0.50 11.77
CA ILE A 129 13.41 0.28 10.71
C ILE A 129 13.85 1.66 11.23
N SER A 130 13.06 2.23 12.14
CA SER A 130 13.36 3.44 12.90
C SER A 130 12.57 3.44 14.22
N GLU A 131 12.86 4.38 15.11
CA GLU A 131 12.15 4.55 16.40
C GLU A 131 10.62 4.55 16.25
N ASN A 132 10.11 5.13 15.15
CA ASN A 132 8.69 5.28 14.89
C ASN A 132 8.11 4.24 13.93
N PHE A 133 8.91 3.31 13.40
CA PHE A 133 8.45 2.40 12.33
C PHE A 133 9.00 0.99 12.47
N ASN A 134 8.09 0.04 12.73
CA ASN A 134 8.36 -1.39 12.66
C ASN A 134 7.76 -1.97 11.38
N LEU A 135 8.49 -2.88 10.75
CA LEU A 135 8.07 -3.57 9.53
C LEU A 135 8.07 -5.08 9.76
N LYS A 136 7.00 -5.73 9.31
CA LYS A 136 6.97 -7.18 9.05
C LYS A 136 6.57 -7.40 7.60
N LYS A 137 7.38 -8.14 6.86
CA LYS A 137 7.06 -8.57 5.49
C LYS A 137 6.58 -10.01 5.52
N GLN A 138 5.52 -10.34 4.80
CA GLN A 138 4.96 -11.70 4.73
C GLN A 138 4.83 -12.18 3.29
N GLN A 139 5.42 -13.34 2.99
CA GLN A 139 5.35 -13.94 1.67
C GLN A 139 4.21 -14.94 1.62
N LYS A 140 3.02 -14.48 1.24
CA LYS A 140 1.82 -15.31 1.15
C LYS A 140 0.80 -14.75 0.17
N GLN A 141 -0.10 -15.61 -0.29
CA GLN A 141 -1.28 -15.21 -1.04
C GLN A 141 -2.25 -14.42 -0.16
N PHE A 142 -2.98 -13.48 -0.75
CA PHE A 142 -3.88 -12.59 0.00
C PHE A 142 -5.07 -13.32 0.63
N SER A 143 -5.47 -14.46 0.06
CA SER A 143 -6.44 -15.39 0.65
C SER A 143 -5.96 -16.04 1.97
N GLY A 144 -4.65 -16.00 2.25
CA GLY A 144 -4.04 -16.45 3.50
C GLY A 144 -4.05 -15.40 4.62
N ILE A 145 -4.79 -14.31 4.46
CA ILE A 145 -4.96 -13.29 5.50
C ILE A 145 -6.14 -13.69 6.37
N THR A 146 -5.84 -14.01 7.63
CA THR A 146 -6.78 -14.48 8.65
C THR A 146 -6.78 -13.60 9.90
N ASP A 147 -6.04 -12.48 9.85
CA ASP A 147 -6.01 -11.49 10.93
C ASP A 147 -7.42 -10.97 11.22
N LYS A 148 -7.68 -10.58 12.48
CA LYS A 148 -8.97 -10.04 12.92
C LYS A 148 -8.77 -8.80 13.77
N ASN A 149 -9.46 -7.71 13.44
CA ASN A 149 -9.47 -6.45 14.19
C ASN A 149 -8.05 -5.96 14.58
N LYS A 150 -7.12 -6.02 13.65
CA LYS A 150 -5.70 -5.75 13.90
C LYS A 150 -5.19 -4.46 13.27
N PHE A 151 -5.75 -4.10 12.12
CA PHE A 151 -5.22 -2.99 11.31
C PHE A 151 -6.15 -1.78 11.36
N ASP A 152 -5.56 -0.62 11.56
CA ASP A 152 -6.23 0.68 11.49
C ASP A 152 -6.35 1.12 10.02
N ILE A 153 -5.35 0.78 9.19
CA ILE A 153 -5.30 1.18 7.79
C ILE A 153 -4.96 -0.02 6.91
N VAL A 154 -5.62 -0.13 5.76
CA VAL A 154 -5.27 -1.06 4.68
C VAL A 154 -4.91 -0.27 3.42
N TYR A 155 -3.68 -0.44 2.96
CA TYR A 155 -3.27 -0.04 1.62
C TYR A 155 -3.53 -1.21 0.67
N PHE A 156 -4.56 -1.09 -0.16
CA PHE A 156 -4.91 -2.13 -1.11
C PHE A 156 -4.29 -1.82 -2.47
N ASP A 157 -3.06 -2.31 -2.68
CA ASP A 157 -2.18 -2.01 -3.82
C ASP A 157 -1.90 -3.26 -4.68
N ALA A 158 -2.94 -4.02 -4.96
CA ALA A 158 -2.86 -5.13 -5.91
C ALA A 158 -2.85 -4.63 -7.37
N PHE A 159 -2.37 -5.45 -8.31
CA PHE A 159 -2.57 -5.15 -9.73
C PHE A 159 -4.07 -5.06 -10.05
N GLY A 160 -4.38 -4.23 -11.04
CA GLY A 160 -5.75 -3.84 -11.33
C GLY A 160 -6.63 -5.03 -11.71
N PRO A 161 -7.97 -4.91 -11.59
CA PRO A 161 -8.89 -6.03 -11.82
C PRO A 161 -8.85 -6.64 -13.22
N ARG A 162 -8.28 -5.94 -14.20
CA ARG A 162 -8.05 -6.48 -15.55
C ARG A 162 -7.00 -7.58 -15.54
N VAL A 163 -5.98 -7.44 -14.68
CA VAL A 163 -4.81 -8.33 -14.61
C VAL A 163 -5.00 -9.39 -13.53
N GLN A 164 -5.54 -9.01 -12.37
CA GLN A 164 -5.76 -9.92 -11.24
C GLN A 164 -7.19 -9.84 -10.69
N PRO A 165 -8.23 -10.13 -11.49
CA PRO A 165 -9.63 -10.01 -11.07
C PRO A 165 -9.98 -10.78 -9.78
N GLU A 166 -9.30 -11.90 -9.53
CA GLU A 166 -9.46 -12.74 -8.35
C GLU A 166 -9.19 -12.00 -7.02
N LEU A 167 -8.37 -10.94 -7.08
CA LEU A 167 -8.04 -10.12 -5.92
C LEU A 167 -9.12 -9.08 -5.60
N TRP A 168 -10.03 -8.81 -6.52
CA TRP A 168 -11.07 -7.77 -6.39
C TRP A 168 -12.45 -8.37 -6.12
N THR A 169 -12.46 -9.52 -5.45
CA THR A 169 -13.66 -10.29 -5.11
C THR A 169 -14.20 -9.95 -3.73
N GLU A 170 -15.48 -10.28 -3.50
CA GLU A 170 -16.11 -10.16 -2.18
C GLU A 170 -15.34 -10.94 -1.11
N ALA A 171 -14.83 -12.13 -1.44
CA ALA A 171 -14.07 -12.95 -0.51
C ALA A 171 -12.80 -12.25 -0.01
N ILE A 172 -12.06 -11.59 -0.91
CA ILE A 172 -10.86 -10.84 -0.54
C ILE A 172 -11.20 -9.61 0.29
N PHE A 173 -12.22 -8.83 -0.11
CA PHE A 173 -12.64 -7.68 0.68
C PHE A 173 -13.22 -8.07 2.03
N LYS A 174 -13.83 -9.26 2.17
CA LYS A 174 -14.28 -9.79 3.45
C LYS A 174 -13.10 -10.07 4.37
N SER A 175 -12.03 -10.70 3.88
CA SER A 175 -10.80 -10.87 4.66
C SER A 175 -10.22 -9.52 5.11
N MET A 176 -10.25 -8.49 4.26
CA MET A 176 -9.80 -7.15 4.65
C MET A 176 -10.70 -6.54 5.73
N TYR A 177 -12.02 -6.63 5.56
CA TYR A 177 -12.99 -6.15 6.53
C TYR A 177 -12.81 -6.81 7.90
N GLU A 178 -12.59 -8.13 7.94
CA GLU A 178 -12.32 -8.87 9.18
C GLU A 178 -11.00 -8.44 9.82
N ALA A 179 -9.95 -8.25 9.02
CA ALA A 179 -8.62 -7.85 9.50
C ALA A 179 -8.57 -6.42 10.07
N MET A 180 -9.44 -5.53 9.62
CA MET A 180 -9.49 -4.13 10.05
C MET A 180 -10.20 -3.95 11.38
N LYS A 181 -9.77 -2.97 12.18
CA LYS A 181 -10.48 -2.51 13.38
C LYS A 181 -11.71 -1.65 12.99
N PRO A 182 -12.69 -1.48 13.90
CA PRO A 182 -13.71 -0.46 13.75
C PRO A 182 -13.09 0.92 13.51
N ASN A 183 -13.73 1.72 12.68
CA ASN A 183 -13.28 2.99 12.11
C ASN A 183 -12.00 2.91 11.24
N GLY A 184 -11.55 1.71 10.89
CA GLY A 184 -10.38 1.52 10.04
C GLY A 184 -10.62 1.98 8.60
N VAL A 185 -9.56 2.41 7.94
CA VAL A 185 -9.59 2.99 6.58
C VAL A 185 -8.90 2.07 5.59
N LEU A 186 -9.58 1.72 4.50
CA LEU A 186 -8.99 1.05 3.34
C LEU A 186 -8.92 2.04 2.18
N VAL A 187 -7.78 2.08 1.49
CA VAL A 187 -7.58 2.95 0.33
C VAL A 187 -6.95 2.19 -0.84
N THR A 188 -7.35 2.53 -2.06
CA THR A 188 -6.82 1.95 -3.29
C THR A 188 -6.91 2.93 -4.44
N TYR A 189 -5.95 2.89 -5.37
CA TYR A 189 -6.00 3.68 -6.61
C TYR A 189 -7.19 3.29 -7.50
N CYS A 190 -7.73 2.07 -7.35
CA CYS A 190 -8.76 1.53 -8.22
C CYS A 190 -10.11 2.25 -8.01
N ALA A 191 -10.81 2.55 -9.10
CA ALA A 191 -12.14 3.16 -9.09
C ALA A 191 -13.21 2.31 -9.81
N GLN A 192 -12.93 1.03 -10.05
CA GLN A 192 -13.83 0.17 -10.82
C GLN A 192 -15.11 -0.17 -10.04
N GLY A 193 -16.23 -0.21 -10.76
CA GLY A 193 -17.55 -0.36 -10.15
C GLY A 193 -17.77 -1.69 -9.44
N HIS A 194 -17.18 -2.78 -9.92
CA HIS A 194 -17.33 -4.09 -9.26
C HIS A 194 -16.57 -4.14 -7.93
N ALA A 195 -15.35 -3.60 -7.86
CA ALA A 195 -14.57 -3.50 -6.63
C ALA A 195 -15.33 -2.70 -5.56
N ARG A 196 -15.91 -1.56 -5.95
CA ARG A 196 -16.79 -0.78 -5.06
C ARG A 196 -17.97 -1.59 -4.54
N ARG A 197 -18.67 -2.33 -5.41
CA ARG A 197 -19.82 -3.16 -5.01
C ARG A 197 -19.40 -4.29 -4.05
N ALA A 198 -18.26 -4.92 -4.30
CA ALA A 198 -17.73 -5.98 -3.44
C ALA A 198 -17.31 -5.45 -2.06
N MET A 199 -16.71 -4.26 -1.98
CA MET A 199 -16.44 -3.60 -0.69
C MET A 199 -17.75 -3.28 0.07
N ILE A 200 -18.78 -2.78 -0.62
CA ILE A 200 -20.07 -2.47 0.00
C ILE A 200 -20.77 -3.75 0.50
N SER A 201 -20.74 -4.84 -0.26
CA SER A 201 -21.43 -6.08 0.12
C SER A 201 -20.87 -6.70 1.40
N VAL A 202 -19.59 -6.47 1.73
CA VAL A 202 -18.98 -6.94 2.99
C VAL A 202 -19.15 -5.99 4.17
N GLY A 203 -19.76 -4.82 3.97
CA GLY A 203 -20.11 -3.86 5.03
C GLY A 203 -19.28 -2.57 5.06
N PHE A 204 -18.37 -2.35 4.11
CA PHE A 204 -17.66 -1.06 4.06
C PHE A 204 -18.58 0.09 3.63
N THR A 205 -18.40 1.26 4.25
CA THR A 205 -18.88 2.52 3.69
C THR A 205 -17.86 3.02 2.67
N VAL A 206 -18.24 3.11 1.39
CA VAL A 206 -17.31 3.40 0.29
C VAL A 206 -17.64 4.71 -0.43
N GLU A 207 -16.64 5.58 -0.51
CA GLU A 207 -16.69 6.85 -1.23
C GLU A 207 -15.74 6.87 -2.43
N LYS A 208 -16.08 7.69 -3.42
CA LYS A 208 -15.19 8.03 -4.52
C LYS A 208 -14.53 9.35 -4.18
N VAL A 209 -13.21 9.36 -4.07
CA VAL A 209 -12.41 10.57 -3.85
C VAL A 209 -11.61 10.91 -5.09
N LYS A 210 -10.99 12.10 -5.10
CA LYS A 210 -10.15 12.56 -6.22
C LYS A 210 -9.00 11.56 -6.43
N GLY A 211 -8.80 11.13 -7.67
CA GLY A 211 -7.70 10.22 -8.01
C GLY A 211 -6.35 10.94 -8.12
N PRO A 212 -5.25 10.16 -8.14
CA PRO A 212 -3.91 10.68 -8.43
C PRO A 212 -3.81 11.16 -9.89
N PRO A 213 -2.71 11.83 -10.29
CA PRO A 213 -2.45 12.19 -11.69
C PRO A 213 -2.71 11.02 -12.66
N GLY A 214 -3.43 11.31 -13.74
CA GLY A 214 -3.89 10.32 -14.71
C GLY A 214 -5.18 9.58 -14.34
N LYS A 215 -5.72 9.73 -13.12
CA LYS A 215 -6.96 9.06 -12.68
C LYS A 215 -7.98 10.08 -12.14
N ARG A 216 -9.22 10.04 -12.65
CA ARG A 216 -10.28 10.96 -12.20
C ARG A 216 -10.74 10.69 -10.76
N HIS A 217 -10.88 9.42 -10.41
CA HIS A 217 -11.34 8.99 -9.10
C HIS A 217 -10.50 7.81 -8.60
N MET A 218 -10.57 7.59 -7.30
CA MET A 218 -10.09 6.41 -6.59
C MET A 218 -11.09 6.04 -5.48
N LEU A 219 -10.92 4.92 -4.79
CA LEU A 219 -11.82 4.48 -3.72
C LEU A 219 -11.16 4.60 -2.35
N ARG A 220 -11.96 5.06 -1.40
CA ARG A 220 -11.67 4.98 0.04
C ARG A 220 -12.87 4.34 0.72
N ALA A 221 -12.59 3.45 1.67
CA ALA A 221 -13.59 2.69 2.38
C ALA A 221 -13.34 2.77 3.89
N VAL A 222 -14.41 2.82 4.69
CA VAL A 222 -14.35 2.84 6.15
C VAL A 222 -15.17 1.69 6.71
N LYS A 223 -14.61 0.97 7.68
CA LYS A 223 -15.33 -0.02 8.49
C LYS A 223 -15.95 0.70 9.68
N LEU A 224 -17.26 0.96 9.65
CA LEU A 224 -17.96 1.59 10.77
C LEU A 224 -18.15 0.61 11.94
#